data_AF-A0A970EH04-F1
#
_entry.id   AF-A0A970EH04-F1
#
_cell.length_a   1.000
_cell.length_b   1.000
_cell.length_c   1.000
_cell.angle_alpha   90.00
_cell.angle_beta   90.00
_cell.angle_gamma   90.00
#
_symmetry.space_group_name_H-M   'P 1'
#
loop_
_entity.id
_entity.type
_entity.pdbx_description
1 polymer ?
#
loop_
_entity_poly.entity_id
_entity_poly.type
_entity_poly.pdbx_seq_one_letter_code
_entity_poly.pdbx_strand_id
1 'polypeptide(L)' 'IASTASPYKFNRSVLQALGEEDIEDQNEFILLEKLAKKTQTRAPKALQELEVKPVRFNQVITKDQMKEVVKNYLFNS' A
#
# COMPACT_ATOMS: atom_id res chain seq x y z
N ILE A 1 -4.01 -11.45 20.89
CA ILE A 1 -4.35 -10.24 20.11
C ILE A 1 -4.06 -10.55 18.65
N ALA A 2 -5.07 -10.63 17.78
CA ALA A 2 -4.90 -10.89 16.36
C ALA A 2 -4.75 -9.55 15.62
N SER A 3 -3.55 -9.24 15.14
CA SER A 3 -3.31 -8.04 14.33
C SER A 3 -3.89 -8.28 12.95
N THR A 4 -5.08 -7.73 12.67
CA THR A 4 -5.80 -7.88 11.39
C THR A 4 -5.11 -7.14 10.24
N ALA A 5 -4.16 -6.28 10.56
CA ALA A 5 -3.29 -5.63 9.61
C ALA A 5 -1.86 -5.53 10.13
N SER A 6 -0.93 -5.49 9.18
CA SER A 6 0.47 -5.18 9.46
C SER A 6 0.61 -3.66 9.68
N PRO A 7 1.36 -3.20 10.69
CA PRO A 7 1.66 -1.77 10.90
C PRO A 7 2.23 -1.09 9.65
N TYR A 8 2.95 -1.85 8.82
CA TYR A 8 3.53 -1.37 7.56
C TYR A 8 2.50 -1.02 6.49
N LYS A 9 1.29 -1.61 6.51
CA LYS A 9 0.20 -1.21 5.61
C LYS A 9 -0.41 0.15 5.97
N PHE A 10 -0.16 0.62 7.19
CA PHE A 10 -0.63 1.90 7.71
C PHE A 10 0.56 2.73 8.20
N ASN A 11 1.67 2.70 7.46
CA ASN A 11 2.94 3.29 7.86
C ASN A 11 2.81 4.77 8.24
N ARG A 12 1.99 5.54 7.53
CA ARG A 12 1.68 6.93 7.82
C ARG A 12 1.05 7.11 9.20
N SER A 13 -0.05 6.42 9.48
CA SER A 13 -0.73 6.50 10.78
C SER A 13 0.16 6.07 11.93
N VAL A 14 0.99 5.05 11.71
CA VAL A 14 1.94 4.56 12.72
C VAL A 14 3.07 5.58 12.94
N LEU A 15 3.61 6.19 11.90
CA LEU A 15 4.63 7.23 12.01
C LEU A 15 4.11 8.49 12.69
N GLN A 16 2.87 8.92 12.40
CA GLN A 16 2.22 10.04 13.11
C GLN A 16 2.06 9.72 14.61
N ALA A 17 1.61 8.51 14.94
CA ALA A 17 1.49 8.08 16.33
C ALA A 17 2.86 8.01 17.06
N LEU A 18 3.94 7.83 16.30
CA LEU A 18 5.33 7.89 16.78
C LEU A 18 5.92 9.31 16.74
N GLY A 19 5.10 10.34 16.52
CA GLY A 19 5.49 11.75 16.56
C GLY A 19 6.27 12.25 15.34
N GLU A 20 6.10 11.63 14.17
CA GLU A 20 6.63 12.18 12.91
C GLU A 20 5.66 13.19 12.31
N GLU A 21 6.13 14.41 12.10
CA GLU A 21 5.33 15.52 11.55
C GLU A 21 5.60 15.71 10.04
N ASP A 22 6.82 15.39 9.57
CA ASP A 22 7.21 15.51 8.14
C ASP A 22 6.96 14.22 7.36
N ILE A 23 5.70 13.83 7.20
CA ILE A 23 5.33 12.62 6.43
C ILE A 23 4.20 12.85 5.41
N GLU A 24 3.61 14.05 5.37
CA GLU A 24 2.45 14.29 4.51
C GLU A 24 2.75 14.16 3.01
N ASP A 25 3.89 14.69 2.57
CA ASP A 25 4.31 14.69 1.16
C ASP A 25 5.23 13.52 0.78
N GLN A 26 5.48 12.59 1.70
CA GLN A 26 6.38 11.46 1.45
C GLN A 26 5.64 10.27 0.82
N ASN A 27 6.28 9.66 -0.16
CA ASN A 27 5.83 8.43 -0.81
C ASN A 27 5.74 7.28 0.21
N GLU A 28 4.74 6.40 0.06
CA GLU A 28 4.53 5.21 0.91
C GLU A 28 5.79 4.34 1.05
N PHE A 29 6.63 4.19 0.02
CA PHE A 29 7.86 3.41 0.11
C PHE A 29 8.90 4.05 1.03
N ILE A 30 9.04 5.38 0.97
CA ILE A 30 9.92 6.16 1.87
C ILE A 30 9.41 6.04 3.30
N LEU A 31 8.09 6.13 3.50
CA LEU A 31 7.47 5.93 4.82
C LEU A 31 7.67 4.51 5.34
N LEU A 32 7.66 3.50 4.48
CA LEU A 32 7.94 2.11 4.83
C LEU A 32 9.37 1.95 5.37
N GLU A 33 10.35 2.56 4.72
CA GLU A 33 11.74 2.57 5.18
C GLU A 33 11.92 3.35 6.48
N LYS A 34 11.30 4.53 6.58
CA LYS A 34 11.35 5.37 7.79
C LYS A 34 10.78 4.63 9.00
N LEU A 35 9.66 3.94 8.81
CA LEU A 35 9.06 3.10 9.85
C LEU A 35 9.98 1.94 10.22
N ALA A 36 10.53 1.22 9.24
CA ALA A 36 11.46 0.12 9.48
C ALA A 36 12.70 0.55 10.29
N LYS A 37 13.27 1.72 9.96
CA LYS A 37 14.39 2.32 10.70
C LYS A 37 14.00 2.64 12.15
N LYS A 38 12.82 3.25 12.36
CA LYS A 38 12.36 3.71 13.68
C LYS A 38 11.95 2.55 14.60
N THR A 39 11.30 1.53 14.05
CA THR A 39 10.90 0.34 14.82
C THR A 39 12.01 -0.71 14.92
N GLN A 40 13.14 -0.52 14.23
CA GLN A 40 14.24 -1.49 14.10
C GLN A 40 13.77 -2.86 13.60
N THR A 41 12.66 -2.89 12.85
CA THR A 41 12.09 -4.11 12.28
C THR A 41 12.12 -4.04 10.75
N ARG A 42 12.29 -5.19 10.10
CA ARG A 42 12.32 -5.26 8.63
C ARG A 42 10.91 -5.20 8.07
N ALA A 43 10.70 -4.31 7.09
CA ALA A 43 9.44 -4.28 6.35
C ALA A 43 9.20 -5.60 5.58
N PRO A 44 7.95 -6.06 5.44
CA PRO A 44 7.63 -7.27 4.70
C PRO A 44 8.13 -7.20 3.25
N LYS A 45 8.78 -8.27 2.76
CA LYS A 45 9.26 -8.38 1.36
C LYS A 45 8.15 -8.05 0.35
N ALA A 46 6.94 -8.54 0.58
CA ALA A 46 5.81 -8.31 -0.30
C ALA A 46 5.51 -6.82 -0.52
N LEU A 47 5.73 -5.95 0.48
CA LEU A 47 5.54 -4.50 0.36
C LEU A 47 6.74 -3.83 -0.32
N GLN A 48 7.96 -4.30 -0.04
CA GLN A 48 9.18 -3.79 -0.72
C GLN A 48 9.15 -4.05 -2.22
N GLU A 49 8.69 -5.23 -2.63
CA GLU A 49 8.58 -5.59 -4.05
C GLU A 49 7.49 -4.82 -4.80
N LEU A 50 6.55 -4.14 -4.11
CA LEU A 50 5.53 -3.33 -4.81
C LEU A 50 6.13 -2.11 -5.49
N GLU A 51 7.25 -1.57 -5.01
CA GLU A 51 7.92 -0.39 -5.59
C GLU A 51 8.36 -0.62 -7.03
N VAL A 52 8.80 -1.84 -7.33
CA VAL A 52 9.32 -2.24 -8.65
C VAL A 52 8.29 -2.92 -9.53
N LYS A 53 7.12 -3.27 -8.98
CA LYS A 53 6.09 -3.99 -9.74
C LYS A 53 5.30 -3.02 -10.64
N PRO A 54 5.03 -3.40 -11.89
CA PRO A 54 4.23 -2.57 -12.78
C PRO A 54 2.79 -2.47 -12.27
N VAL A 55 2.21 -1.28 -12.37
CA VAL A 55 0.79 -1.07 -12.08
C VAL A 55 -0.04 -1.83 -13.11
N ARG A 56 -0.81 -2.82 -12.65
CA ARG A 56 -1.65 -3.68 -13.52
C ARG A 56 -3.06 -3.14 -13.75
N PHE A 57 -3.52 -2.26 -12.87
CA PHE A 57 -4.88 -1.73 -12.87
C PHE A 57 -4.82 -0.21 -12.93
N ASN A 58 -5.16 0.35 -14.08
CA ASN A 58 -5.15 1.79 -14.35
C ASN A 58 -6.54 2.35 -14.71
N GLN A 59 -7.57 1.48 -14.73
CA GLN A 59 -8.92 1.85 -15.10
C GLN A 59 -9.68 2.37 -13.88
N VAL A 60 -10.35 3.51 -14.06
CA VAL A 60 -11.33 4.04 -13.12
C VAL A 60 -12.71 3.87 -13.75
N ILE A 61 -13.59 3.14 -13.09
CA ILE A 61 -14.90 2.74 -13.64
C ILE A 61 -16.01 3.16 -12.68
N THR A 62 -17.19 3.41 -13.23
CA THR A 62 -18.39 3.69 -12.42
C THR A 62 -18.98 2.38 -11.86
N LYS A 63 -19.81 2.49 -10.82
CA LYS A 63 -20.44 1.32 -10.18
C LYS A 63 -21.23 0.47 -11.19
N ASP A 64 -21.91 1.12 -12.12
CA ASP A 64 -22.75 0.46 -13.14
C ASP A 64 -21.91 -0.35 -14.14
N GLN A 65 -20.64 -0.01 -14.32
CA GLN A 65 -19.72 -0.68 -15.25
C GLN A 65 -18.97 -1.87 -14.63
N MET A 66 -19.10 -2.09 -13.32
CA MET A 66 -18.33 -3.11 -12.58
C MET A 66 -18.48 -4.51 -13.17
N LYS A 67 -19.72 -4.90 -13.52
CA LYS A 67 -20.02 -6.25 -14.04
C LYS A 67 -19.37 -6.49 -15.40
N GLU A 68 -19.37 -5.48 -16.26
CA GLU A 68 -18.81 -5.58 -17.62
C GLU A 68 -17.30 -5.67 -17.58
N VAL A 69 -16.66 -4.82 -16.76
CA VAL A 69 -15.20 -4.79 -16.63
C VAL A 69 -14.67 -6.11 -16.07
N VAL A 70 -15.32 -6.69 -15.05
CA VAL A 70 -14.95 -8.01 -14.53
C VAL A 70 -15.08 -9.10 -15.61
N LYS A 71 -16.15 -9.07 -16.42
CA LYS A 71 -16.27 -10.01 -17.55
C LYS A 71 -15.13 -9.83 -18.55
N ASN A 72 -14.79 -8.60 -18.91
CA ASN A 72 -13.69 -8.34 -19.84
C ASN A 72 -12.35 -8.86 -19.29
N TYR A 73 -12.07 -8.72 -18.00
CA TYR A 73 -10.89 -9.31 -17.36
C TYR A 73 -10.90 -10.85 -17.34
N LEU A 74 -12.07 -11.50 -17.27
CA LEU A 74 -12.14 -12.96 -17.22
C LEU A 74 -12.10 -13.62 -18.61
N PHE A 75 -12.62 -12.95 -19.62
CA PHE A 75 -12.83 -13.53 -20.95
C PHE A 75 -11.93 -12.93 -22.05
N ASN A 76 -11.35 -11.75 -21.82
CA ASN A 76 -10.52 -11.05 -22.82
C ASN A 76 -9.09 -10.75 -22.31
N SER A 77 -8.61 -11.42 -21.25
CA SER A 77 -7.23 -11.32 -20.74
C SER A 77 -6.30 -12.38 -21.32
#